data_AF-A0A354B4Y6-F1
#
_entry.id   AF-A0A354B4Y6-F1
#
_cell.length_a   1.000
_cell.length_b   1.000
_cell.length_c   1.000
_cell.angle_alpha   90.00
_cell.angle_beta   90.00
_cell.angle_gamma   90.00
#
_symmetry.space_group_name_H-M   'P 1'
#
loop_
_entity.id
_entity.type
_entity.pdbx_description
1 polymer ?
#
loop_
_entity_poly.entity_id
_entity_poly.type
_entity_poly.pdbx_seq_one_letter_code
_entity_poly.pdbx_strand_id
1 'polypeptide(L)'
;MAHTLPALPYDLDALEPHISRATLEFHHGKHHAAYVTNLNNLISGTELENSGLEEIIVAVAGDAGKAGIFNNAAQVWNHSFYWQCIKPAGGGAPSGALLDKINADLGSFEAFVEQFKAAG
;
A
#
# COMPACT_ATOMS: atom_id res chain seq x y z
N MET A 1 -5.87 0.92 20.36
CA MET A 1 -6.24 -0.42 19.82
C MET A 1 -5.12 -0.84 18.90
N ALA A 2 -4.61 -2.07 19.00
CA ALA A 2 -3.47 -2.49 18.17
C ALA A 2 -3.87 -2.61 16.69
N HIS A 3 -3.02 -2.12 15.79
CA HIS A 3 -3.16 -2.33 14.35
C HIS A 3 -2.88 -3.81 14.02
N THR A 4 -3.61 -4.35 13.06
CA THR A 4 -3.48 -5.75 12.62
C THR A 4 -3.07 -5.82 11.17
N LEU A 5 -2.29 -6.84 10.79
CA LEU A 5 -1.97 -7.13 9.40
C LEU A 5 -3.26 -7.52 8.64
N PRO A 6 -3.69 -6.75 7.62
CA PRO A 6 -4.85 -7.12 6.82
C PRO A 6 -4.58 -8.40 6.03
N ALA A 7 -5.59 -9.26 5.87
CA ALA A 7 -5.49 -10.41 5.00
C ALA A 7 -5.29 -9.98 3.53
N LEU A 8 -4.56 -10.79 2.74
CA LEU A 8 -4.53 -10.59 1.29
C LEU A 8 -5.93 -10.81 0.72
N PRO A 9 -6.34 -10.05 -0.32
CA PRO A 9 -7.64 -10.22 -0.96
C PRO A 9 -7.70 -11.42 -1.93
N TYR A 10 -6.62 -12.19 -2.02
CA TYR A 10 -6.45 -13.36 -2.90
C TYR A 10 -5.45 -14.36 -2.28
N ASP A 11 -5.46 -15.59 -2.77
CA ASP A 11 -4.53 -16.64 -2.34
C ASP A 11 -3.08 -16.35 -2.75
N LEU A 12 -2.12 -16.96 -2.05
CA LEU A 12 -0.69 -16.68 -2.21
C LEU A 12 -0.12 -17.06 -3.59
N ASP A 13 -0.79 -17.92 -4.35
CA ASP A 13 -0.41 -18.33 -5.71
C ASP A 13 -1.28 -17.70 -6.80
N ALA A 14 -2.28 -16.90 -6.43
CA ALA A 14 -3.29 -16.37 -7.35
C ALA A 14 -2.74 -15.35 -8.37
N LEU A 15 -1.51 -14.85 -8.15
CA LEU A 15 -0.85 -13.88 -9.03
C LEU A 15 0.26 -14.49 -9.91
N GLU A 16 0.49 -15.81 -9.82
CA GLU A 16 1.48 -16.47 -10.67
C GLU A 16 1.05 -16.46 -12.15
N PRO A 17 2.00 -16.35 -13.10
CA PRO A 17 3.46 -16.27 -12.92
C PRO A 17 3.98 -14.82 -12.74
N HIS A 18 3.10 -13.82 -12.63
CA HIS A 18 3.49 -12.41 -12.65
C HIS A 18 4.06 -11.92 -11.32
N ILE A 19 3.52 -12.39 -10.20
CA ILE A 19 4.07 -12.22 -8.86
C ILE A 19 4.10 -13.61 -8.22
N SER A 20 5.30 -14.06 -7.82
CA SER A 20 5.46 -15.41 -7.29
C SER A 20 4.87 -15.57 -5.90
N ARG A 21 4.50 -16.81 -5.54
CA ARG A 21 4.12 -17.14 -4.16
C ARG A 21 5.15 -16.72 -3.13
N ALA A 22 6.42 -16.99 -3.41
CA ALA A 22 7.52 -16.61 -2.52
C ALA A 22 7.55 -15.08 -2.30
N THR A 23 7.29 -14.29 -3.35
CA THR A 23 7.19 -12.84 -3.22
C THR A 23 6.08 -12.44 -2.26
N LEU A 24 4.88 -13.03 -2.33
CA LEU A 24 3.79 -12.69 -1.40
C LEU A 24 4.09 -13.15 0.04
N GLU A 25 4.64 -14.35 0.22
CA GLU A 25 5.01 -14.87 1.55
C GLU A 25 6.01 -13.94 2.28
N PHE A 26 7.01 -13.42 1.56
CA PHE A 26 7.96 -12.48 2.14
C PHE A 26 7.39 -11.06 2.22
N HIS A 27 6.82 -10.53 1.15
CA HIS A 27 6.42 -9.11 1.07
C HIS A 27 5.21 -8.81 1.97
N HIS A 28 4.19 -9.66 2.00
CA HIS A 28 3.07 -9.53 2.93
C HIS A 28 3.39 -10.16 4.29
N GLY A 29 3.78 -11.44 4.29
CA GLY A 29 3.93 -12.22 5.52
C GLY A 29 5.13 -11.85 6.39
N LYS A 30 6.14 -11.15 5.85
CA LYS A 30 7.31 -10.67 6.61
C LYS A 30 7.40 -9.14 6.63
N HIS A 31 7.51 -8.49 5.47
CA HIS A 31 7.74 -7.05 5.42
C HIS A 31 6.54 -6.25 5.95
N HIS A 32 5.34 -6.47 5.40
CA HIS A 32 4.13 -5.79 5.87
C HIS A 32 3.84 -6.12 7.35
N ALA A 33 3.98 -7.39 7.75
CA ALA A 33 3.85 -7.82 9.14
C ALA A 33 4.82 -7.11 10.11
N ALA A 34 6.07 -6.91 9.69
CA ALA A 34 7.07 -6.20 10.47
C ALA A 34 6.72 -4.72 10.66
N TYR A 35 6.20 -4.04 9.63
CA TYR A 35 5.75 -2.66 9.76
C TYR A 35 4.59 -2.52 10.77
N VAL A 36 3.63 -3.45 10.74
CA VAL A 36 2.53 -3.47 11.74
C VAL A 36 3.09 -3.67 13.16
N THR A 37 4.00 -4.64 13.32
CA THR A 37 4.60 -4.95 14.63
C THR A 37 5.38 -3.76 15.19
N ASN A 38 6.23 -3.16 14.36
CA ASN A 38 7.04 -2.01 14.72
C ASN A 38 6.17 -0.78 15.03
N LEU A 39 5.13 -0.52 14.22
CA LEU A 39 4.19 0.57 14.49
C LEU A 39 3.58 0.44 15.87
N ASN A 40 3.00 -0.73 16.18
CA ASN A 40 2.38 -0.99 17.48
C ASN A 40 3.37 -0.79 18.64
N ASN A 41 4.61 -1.26 18.49
CA ASN A 41 5.64 -1.06 19.51
C ASN A 41 6.01 0.42 19.72
N LEU A 42 6.07 1.21 18.63
CA LEU A 42 6.47 2.62 18.68
C LEU A 42 5.38 3.52 19.26
N ILE A 43 4.10 3.17 19.09
CA ILE A 43 2.97 4.00 19.56
C ILE A 43 2.42 3.55 20.92
N SER A 44 2.84 2.39 21.44
CA SER A 44 2.39 1.88 22.73
C SER A 44 2.70 2.86 23.87
N GLY A 45 1.69 3.21 24.67
CA GLY A 45 1.79 4.17 25.77
C GLY A 45 1.89 5.64 25.33
N THR A 46 1.79 5.93 24.03
CA THR A 46 1.81 7.29 23.49
C THR A 46 0.39 7.82 23.25
N GLU A 47 0.28 9.10 22.93
CA GLU A 47 -0.97 9.72 22.50
C GLU A 47 -1.56 9.08 21.22
N LEU A 48 -0.73 8.37 20.44
CA LEU A 48 -1.11 7.78 19.16
C LEU A 48 -1.67 6.34 19.29
N GLU A 49 -1.58 5.71 20.46
CA GLU A 49 -1.93 4.28 20.66
C GLU A 49 -3.36 3.91 20.24
N ASN A 50 -4.27 4.89 20.29
CA ASN A 50 -5.69 4.70 19.97
C ASN A 50 -6.13 5.43 18.69
N SER A 51 -5.19 5.99 17.94
CA SER A 51 -5.47 6.71 16.69
C SER A 51 -5.62 5.75 15.50
N GLY A 52 -6.39 6.17 14.50
CA GLY A 52 -6.45 5.50 13.19
C GLY A 52 -5.12 5.60 12.43
N LEU A 53 -4.89 4.70 11.46
CA LEU A 53 -3.62 4.64 10.73
C LEU A 53 -3.34 5.95 9.97
N GLU A 54 -4.32 6.47 9.25
CA GLU A 54 -4.23 7.73 8.51
C GLU A 54 -4.04 8.93 9.45
N GLU A 55 -4.70 8.92 10.61
CA GLU A 55 -4.54 9.96 11.63
C GLU A 55 -3.11 10.01 12.15
N ILE A 56 -2.51 8.84 12.42
CA ILE A 56 -1.10 8.73 12.81
C ILE A 56 -0.21 9.31 11.72
N ILE A 57 -0.38 8.88 10.45
CA ILE A 57 0.44 9.34 9.32
C ILE A 57 0.42 10.87 9.23
N VAL A 58 -0.77 11.47 9.25
CA VAL A 58 -0.93 12.93 9.15
C VAL A 58 -0.35 13.64 10.37
N ALA A 59 -0.56 13.11 11.58
CA ALA A 59 -0.09 13.72 12.82
C ALA A 59 1.43 13.81 12.93
N VAL A 60 2.17 12.87 12.32
CA VAL A 60 3.63 12.81 12.42
C VAL A 60 4.36 13.16 11.11
N ALA A 61 3.62 13.48 10.05
CA ALA A 61 4.21 13.84 8.75
C ALA A 61 5.10 15.08 8.87
N GLY A 62 6.34 14.97 8.40
CA GLY A 62 7.33 16.07 8.42
C GLY A 62 8.03 16.28 9.76
N ASP A 63 7.64 15.57 10.83
CA ASP A 63 8.36 15.60 12.10
C ASP A 63 9.55 14.62 12.07
N ALA A 64 10.76 15.18 11.94
CA ALA A 64 11.99 14.40 11.92
C ALA A 64 12.20 13.56 13.20
N GLY A 65 11.68 14.00 14.35
CA GLY A 65 11.73 13.27 15.61
C GLY A 65 10.79 12.07 15.65
N LYS A 66 9.76 12.05 14.79
CA LYS A 66 8.76 10.97 14.68
C LYS A 66 8.87 10.20 13.36
N ALA A 67 9.97 10.34 12.62
CA ALA A 67 10.20 9.67 11.34
C ALA A 67 10.05 8.13 11.43
N GLY A 68 10.44 7.52 12.55
CA GLY A 68 10.25 6.08 12.78
C GLY A 68 8.78 5.66 12.82
N ILE A 69 7.92 6.45 13.48
CA ILE A 69 6.48 6.23 13.52
C ILE A 69 5.89 6.45 12.13
N PHE A 70 6.24 7.57 11.48
CA PHE A 70 5.78 7.90 10.13
C PHE A 70 6.08 6.78 9.15
N ASN A 71 7.34 6.33 9.10
CA ASN A 71 7.79 5.31 8.15
C ASN A 71 7.03 3.99 8.33
N ASN A 72 6.81 3.54 9.58
CA ASN A 72 6.07 2.30 9.80
C ASN A 72 4.57 2.47 9.50
N ALA A 73 3.95 3.56 9.93
CA ALA A 73 2.54 3.84 9.65
C ALA A 73 2.26 3.95 8.15
N ALA A 74 3.05 4.76 7.44
CA ALA A 74 2.95 4.92 6.00
C ALA A 74 3.19 3.60 5.27
N GLN A 75 4.15 2.78 5.70
CA GLN A 75 4.38 1.48 5.07
C GLN A 75 3.24 0.48 5.30
N VAL A 76 2.59 0.47 6.47
CA VAL A 76 1.36 -0.34 6.66
C VAL A 76 0.28 0.11 5.69
N TRP A 77 0.07 1.43 5.54
CA TRP A 77 -0.95 1.96 4.64
C TRP A 77 -0.63 1.66 3.17
N ASN A 78 0.61 1.94 2.73
CA ASN A 78 1.08 1.73 1.36
C ASN A 78 0.93 0.27 0.93
N HIS A 79 1.30 -0.69 1.78
CA HIS A 79 1.16 -2.11 1.45
C HIS A 79 -0.30 -2.53 1.44
N SER A 80 -1.09 -2.09 2.41
CA SER A 80 -2.53 -2.37 2.45
C SER A 80 -3.23 -1.88 1.18
N PHE A 81 -2.86 -0.69 0.68
CA PHE A 81 -3.34 -0.14 -0.58
C PHE A 81 -2.82 -0.92 -1.79
N TYR A 82 -1.52 -1.22 -1.85
CA TYR A 82 -0.88 -1.95 -2.94
C TYR A 82 -1.55 -3.30 -3.24
N TRP A 83 -1.90 -4.07 -2.21
CA TRP A 83 -2.58 -5.35 -2.39
C TRP A 83 -3.99 -5.22 -2.97
N GLN A 84 -4.66 -4.09 -2.73
CA GLN A 84 -5.98 -3.81 -3.31
C GLN A 84 -5.90 -3.30 -4.76
N CYS A 85 -4.73 -2.81 -5.19
CA CYS A 85 -4.49 -2.40 -6.58
C CYS A 85 -4.28 -3.59 -7.53
N ILE A 86 -4.10 -4.80 -7.00
CA ILE A 86 -3.76 -5.99 -7.76
C ILE A 86 -4.90 -7.01 -7.64
N LYS A 87 -5.14 -7.77 -8.71
CA LYS A 87 -6.04 -8.92 -8.70
C LYS A 87 -5.58 -10.01 -9.68
N PRO A 88 -5.97 -11.27 -9.47
CA PRO A 88 -5.82 -12.33 -10.46
C PRO A 88 -6.53 -11.95 -11.77
N ALA A 89 -5.92 -12.28 -12.91
CA ALA A 89 -6.41 -11.89 -14.24
C ALA A 89 -6.73 -10.37 -14.35
N GLY A 90 -5.90 -9.54 -13.71
CA GLY A 90 -5.95 -8.09 -13.83
C GLY A 90 -5.36 -7.55 -15.15
N GLY A 91 -5.06 -6.25 -15.17
CA GLY A 91 -4.58 -5.57 -16.38
C GLY A 91 -5.70 -5.21 -17.35
N GLY A 92 -5.32 -4.96 -18.61
CA GLY A 92 -6.18 -4.33 -19.61
C GLY A 92 -6.33 -2.81 -19.40
N ALA A 93 -7.16 -2.19 -20.22
CA ALA A 93 -7.53 -0.78 -20.06
C ALA A 93 -8.69 -0.64 -19.05
N PRO A 94 -8.73 0.44 -18.24
CA PRO A 94 -9.91 0.78 -17.48
C PRO A 94 -11.06 1.15 -18.43
N SER A 95 -12.25 1.35 -17.87
CA SER A 95 -13.43 1.79 -18.63
C SER A 95 -14.20 2.89 -17.87
N GLY A 96 -15.15 3.51 -18.56
CA GLY A 96 -15.99 4.57 -18.00
C GLY A 96 -15.20 5.78 -17.53
N ALA A 97 -15.68 6.40 -16.45
CA ALA A 97 -15.17 7.68 -15.95
C ALA A 97 -13.65 7.71 -15.70
N LEU A 98 -13.04 6.58 -15.32
CA LEU A 98 -11.59 6.51 -15.12
C LEU A 98 -10.83 6.62 -16.45
N LEU A 99 -11.27 5.90 -17.49
CA LEU A 99 -10.65 6.00 -18.82
C LEU A 99 -10.84 7.40 -19.41
N ASP A 100 -12.05 7.96 -19.28
CA ASP A 100 -12.35 9.31 -19.75
C ASP A 100 -11.43 10.36 -19.09
N LYS A 101 -11.20 10.21 -17.78
CA LYS A 101 -10.33 11.12 -17.03
C LYS A 101 -8.86 10.95 -17.40
N ILE A 102 -8.40 9.72 -17.60
CA ILE A 102 -7.04 9.43 -18.10
C ILE A 102 -6.84 10.07 -19.48
N ASN A 103 -7.77 9.90 -20.42
CA ASN A 103 -7.65 10.49 -21.74
C ASN A 103 -7.67 12.03 -21.69
N ALA A 104 -8.50 12.62 -20.83
CA ALA A 104 -8.59 14.07 -20.66
C ALA A 104 -7.31 14.68 -20.06
N ASP A 105 -6.73 14.04 -19.04
CA ASP A 105 -5.62 14.62 -18.27
C ASP A 105 -4.24 14.20 -18.82
N LEU A 106 -4.16 13.01 -19.41
CA LEU A 106 -2.89 12.37 -19.81
C LEU A 106 -2.83 12.06 -21.31
N GLY A 107 -3.83 12.46 -22.08
CA GLY A 107 -3.88 12.36 -23.55
C GLY A 107 -4.40 11.02 -24.07
N SER A 108 -3.87 9.90 -23.59
CA SER A 108 -4.40 8.56 -23.87
C SER A 108 -4.04 7.56 -22.78
N PHE A 109 -4.69 6.39 -22.78
CA PHE A 109 -4.31 5.30 -21.88
C PHE A 109 -2.87 4.82 -22.13
N GLU A 110 -2.42 4.78 -23.38
CA GLU A 110 -1.05 4.41 -23.74
C GLU A 110 -0.04 5.44 -23.21
N ALA A 111 -0.33 6.73 -23.36
CA ALA A 111 0.51 7.80 -22.81
C ALA A 111 0.56 7.75 -21.28
N PHE A 112 -0.54 7.41 -20.61
CA PHE A 112 -0.55 7.13 -19.17
C PHE A 112 0.34 5.94 -18.82
N VAL A 113 0.23 4.82 -19.54
CA VAL A 113 1.04 3.62 -19.29
C VAL A 113 2.54 3.92 -19.44
N GLU A 114 2.93 4.70 -20.45
CA GLU A 114 4.32 5.13 -20.64
C GLU A 114 4.81 6.00 -19.49
N GLN A 115 4.04 7.03 -19.11
CA GLN A 115 4.38 7.94 -18.02
C GLN A 115 4.44 7.22 -16.66
N PHE A 116 3.49 6.33 -16.39
CA PHE A 116 3.45 5.57 -15.14
C PHE A 116 4.65 4.61 -15.02
N LYS A 117 5.03 3.94 -16.12
CA LYS A 117 6.24 3.10 -16.16
C LYS A 117 7.53 3.90 -16.03
N ALA A 118 7.57 5.15 -16.48
CA ALA A 118 8.76 5.99 -16.34
C ALA A 118 8.95 6.51 -14.90
N ALA A 119 7.86 6.63 -14.13
CA ALA A 119 7.89 7.12 -12.75
C ALA A 119 8.12 6.03 -11.70
N GLY A 120 7.72 4.78 -11.98
CA GLY A 120 7.85 3.63 -11.07
C GLY A 120 9.14 2.85 -11.26
#